data_AF-A0A9E5TNG5-F1
#
_entry.id   AF-A0A9E5TNG5-F1
#
_cell.length_a   1.000
_cell.length_b   1.000
_cell.length_c   1.000
_cell.angle_alpha   90.00
_cell.angle_beta   90.00
_cell.angle_gamma   90.00
#
_symmetry.space_group_name_H-M   'P 1'
#
loop_
_entity.id
_entity.type
_entity.pdbx_description
1 polymer ?
#
loop_
_entity_poly.entity_id
_entity_poly.type
_entity_poly.pdbx_seq_one_letter_code
_entity_poly.pdbx_strand_id
1 'polypeptide(L)' 'MPAKDLDKELTGVLRGFQAAAPGVMGSAVVSVDGFAIASELPGSVEERRV' A
#
# COMPACT_ATOMS: atom_id res chain seq x y z
N MET A 1 -2.60 -19.84 -2.50
CA MET A 1 -3.28 -18.82 -1.67
C MET A 1 -4.14 -17.97 -2.59
N PRO A 2 -5.39 -17.65 -2.23
CA PRO A 2 -6.23 -16.80 -3.06
C PRO A 2 -5.72 -15.36 -3.05
N ALA A 3 -5.80 -14.65 -4.18
CA ALA A 3 -5.24 -13.30 -4.35
C ALA A 3 -5.72 -12.29 -3.28
N LYS A 4 -6.97 -12.45 -2.82
CA LYS A 4 -7.58 -11.61 -1.78
C LYS A 4 -6.87 -11.67 -0.41
N ASP A 5 -6.16 -12.76 -0.14
CA ASP A 5 -5.39 -12.90 1.10
C ASP A 5 -4.02 -12.20 0.98
N LEU A 6 -3.42 -12.20 -0.21
CA LEU A 6 -2.15 -11.54 -0.49
C LEU A 6 -2.28 -10.02 -0.40
N ASP A 7 -3.33 -9.42 -0.96
CA ASP A 7 -3.55 -7.97 -0.91
C ASP A 7 -3.62 -7.47 0.54
N LYS A 8 -4.30 -8.21 1.42
CA LYS A 8 -4.41 -7.87 2.84
C LYS A 8 -3.07 -7.95 3.56
N GLU A 9 -2.28 -8.97 3.26
CA GLU A 9 -0.96 -9.16 3.84
C GLU A 9 -0.02 -8.01 3.43
N LEU A 10 0.03 -7.70 2.14
CA LEU A 10 0.83 -6.59 1.60
C LEU A 10 0.40 -5.24 2.19
N THR A 11 -0.91 -4.99 2.30
CA THR A 11 -1.44 -3.78 2.94
C THR A 11 -1.00 -3.70 4.41
N GLY A 12 -1.01 -4.82 5.14
CA GLY A 12 -0.52 -4.89 6.51
C GLY A 12 0.96 -4.51 6.64
N VAL A 13 1.81 -5.01 5.72
CA VAL A 13 3.22 -4.64 5.65
C VAL A 13 3.40 -3.15 5.38
N LEU A 14 2.66 -2.59 4.42
CA LEU A 14 2.72 -1.16 4.08
C LEU A 14 2.32 -0.26 5.27
N ARG A 15 1.32 -0.66 6.06
CA ARG A 15 0.97 0.03 7.30
C ARG A 15 2.09 -0.01 8.34
N GLY A 16 2.72 -1.16 8.52
CA GLY A 16 3.86 -1.30 9.40
C GLY A 16 5.03 -0.41 8.97
N PHE A 17 5.29 -0.34 7.66
CA PHE A 17 6.30 0.54 7.09
C PHE A 17 6.01 2.01 7.36
N GLN A 18 4.77 2.47 7.13
CA GLN A 18 4.37 3.86 7.42
C GLN A 18 4.54 4.21 8.90
N ALA A 19 4.17 3.32 9.81
CA ALA A 19 4.35 3.54 11.24
C ALA A 19 5.82 3.69 11.65
N ALA A 20 6.73 3.01 10.94
CA ALA A 20 8.16 3.04 11.19
C ALA A 20 8.91 4.18 10.46
N ALA A 21 8.29 4.83 9.46
CA ALA A 21 8.92 5.86 8.64
C ALA A 21 8.14 7.19 8.67
N PRO A 22 8.25 7.97 9.77
CA PRO A 22 7.62 9.29 9.87
C PRO A 22 8.09 10.21 8.75
N GLY A 23 7.16 10.72 7.95
CA GLY A 23 7.44 11.60 6.79
C GLY A 23 7.23 10.94 5.42
N VAL A 24 7.05 9.61 5.37
CA VAL A 24 6.58 8.93 4.16
C VAL A 24 5.09 9.26 3.97
N MET A 25 4.75 9.92 2.86
CA MET A 25 3.37 10.32 2.55
C MET A 25 2.52 9.21 1.90
N GLY A 26 3.14 8.09 1.54
CA GLY A 26 2.47 6.99 0.87
C GLY A 26 3.47 5.91 0.48
N SER A 27 2.98 4.69 0.32
CA SER A 27 3.80 3.55 -0.06
C SER A 27 2.98 2.58 -0.90
N ALA A 28 3.59 1.98 -1.92
CA ALA A 28 2.92 1.02 -2.78
C ALA A 28 3.87 -0.11 -3.19
N VAL A 29 3.29 -1.28 -3.43
CA VAL A 29 3.92 -2.40 -4.13
C VAL A 29 3.46 -2.33 -5.58
N VAL A 30 4.42 -2.16 -6.47
CA VAL A 30 4.19 -2.00 -7.91
C VAL A 30 4.90 -3.12 -8.64
N SER A 31 4.21 -3.77 -9.57
CA SER A 31 4.83 -4.74 -10.48
C SER A 31 5.77 -4.03 -11.45
N VAL A 32 6.65 -4.81 -12.08
CA VAL A 32 7.67 -4.29 -13.00
C VAL A 32 7.09 -3.62 -14.25
N ASP A 33 5.85 -3.95 -14.60
CA ASP A 33 5.07 -3.35 -15.69
C ASP A 33 4.28 -2.10 -15.25
N GLY A 34 4.40 -1.69 -13.99
CA GLY A 34 3.87 -0.42 -13.48
C GLY A 34 2.48 -0.51 -12.84
N PHE A 35 1.90 -1.70 -12.69
CA PHE A 35 0.60 -1.85 -12.03
C PHE A 35 0.74 -1.90 -10.50
N ALA A 36 -0.11 -1.14 -9.81
CA ALA A 36 -0.19 -1.19 -8.35
C ALA A 36 -0.85 -2.50 -7.91
N ILE A 37 -0.15 -3.26 -7.08
CA ILE A 37 -0.65 -4.50 -6.45
C ILE A 37 -1.29 -4.16 -5.09
N ALA A 38 -0.63 -3.30 -4.31
CA ALA A 38 -1.14 -2.78 -3.06
C ALA A 38 -0.62 -1.37 -2.82
N SER A 39 -1.43 -0.51 -2.22
CA SER A 39 -1.05 0.85 -1.80
C SER A 39 -1.58 1.11 -0.40
N GLU A 40 -0.88 1.95 0.34
CA GLU A 40 -1.38 2.55 1.56
C GLU A 40 -1.02 4.03 1.54
N LEU A 41 -2.00 4.86 1.89
CA LEU A 41 -1.84 6.28 2.16
C LEU A 41 -2.21 6.57 3.62
N PRO A 42 -1.58 7.56 4.26
CA PRO A 42 -2.02 8.05 5.55
C PRO A 42 -3.49 8.48 5.47
N GLY A 43 -4.28 8.22 6.51
CA GLY A 43 -5.72 8.51 6.50
C GLY A 43 -6.11 9.99 6.30
N SER A 44 -5.14 10.90 6.30
CA SER A 44 -5.32 12.31 5.94
C SER A 44 -5.28 12.59 4.43
N VAL A 45 -4.98 11.58 3.59
CA VAL A 45 -4.86 11.71 2.13
C VAL A 45 -5.94 10.86 1.46
N GLU A 46 -6.89 11.49 0.78
CA GLU A 46 -7.90 10.78 -0.02
C GLU A 46 -7.26 10.17 -1.28
N GLU A 47 -7.41 8.85 -1.46
CA GLU A 47 -7.13 8.21 -2.74
C GLU A 47 -8.16 8.65 -3.79
N ARG A 48 -7.73 9.37 -4.82
CA ARG A 48 -8.54 9.51 -6.05
C ARG A 48 -8.47 8.21 -6.84
N ARG A 49 -9.41 7.29 -6.59
CA ARG A 49 -9.60 6.09 -7.41
C ARG A 49 -10.24 6.49 -8.74
N VAL A 50 -9.51 6.27 -9.85
CA VAL A 50 -9.99 6.44 -11.23
C VAL A 50 -10.38 5.10 -11.84
#